data_AF-A0A7S4FGP2-F1
#
_entry.id   AF-A0A7S4FGP2-F1
#
_cell.length_a   1.000
_cell.length_b   1.000
_cell.length_c   1.000
_cell.angle_alpha   90.00
_cell.angle_beta   90.00
_cell.angle_gamma   90.00
#
_symmetry.space_group_name_H-M   'P 1'
#
loop_
_entity.id
_entity.type
_entity.pdbx_description
1 polymer ?
#
loop_
_entity_poly.entity_id
_entity_poly.type
_entity_poly.pdbx_seq_one_letter_code
_entity_poly.pdbx_strand_id
1 'polypeptide(L)'
;PGKATTLAYFLNSMESLKIPVFSLATKHLQLLSKDVEALVFDALFEQIRVALKGIPYMDVWAAVTTEGALVEHPLEYIRSIGDYLFDLPMMILSQAPGANVGTPAADDADDGTVSRYWVDIVVRGCVDLLLQCIEGIPRLSSSGCEQLACDIEYLKDVLTMLSDSPYPVLEDLVKLLHCDVAELGTQLGNVQCPEKMSLYKAIRTKRSPPVAAPAAAHRRTASGAS
;
A
#
# COMPACT_ATOMS: atom_id res chain seq x y z
N PRO A 1 -3.17 -12.04 -36.76
CA PRO A 1 -2.25 -10.90 -36.58
C PRO A 1 -3.01 -9.66 -36.08
N GLY A 2 -2.81 -9.31 -34.81
CA GLY A 2 -3.64 -8.35 -34.08
C GLY A 2 -3.42 -6.90 -34.51
N LYS A 3 -4.49 -6.09 -34.46
CA LYS A 3 -4.47 -4.64 -34.74
C LYS A 3 -3.41 -3.89 -33.91
N ALA A 4 -3.13 -4.37 -32.69
CA ALA A 4 -2.09 -3.83 -31.82
C ALA A 4 -0.67 -4.03 -32.41
N THR A 5 -0.38 -5.22 -32.94
CA THR A 5 0.90 -5.53 -33.61
C THR A 5 1.06 -4.70 -34.88
N THR A 6 -0.02 -4.44 -35.62
CA THR A 6 -0.02 -3.54 -36.79
C THR A 6 0.25 -2.09 -36.41
N LEU A 7 -0.33 -1.61 -35.30
CA LEU A 7 -0.10 -0.24 -34.81
C LEU A 7 1.33 -0.07 -34.31
N ALA A 8 1.85 -1.02 -33.52
CA ALA A 8 3.23 -0.99 -33.04
C ALA A 8 4.24 -1.05 -34.19
N TYR A 9 4.01 -1.93 -35.17
CA TYR A 9 4.84 -2.02 -36.38
C TYR A 9 4.78 -0.72 -37.20
N PHE A 10 3.60 -0.12 -37.34
CA PHE A 10 3.41 1.16 -38.01
C PHE A 10 4.16 2.28 -37.28
N LEU A 11 4.04 2.36 -35.95
CA LEU A 11 4.73 3.37 -35.13
C LEU A 11 6.26 3.24 -35.22
N ASN A 12 6.79 2.02 -35.11
CA ASN A 12 8.22 1.74 -35.28
C ASN A 12 8.71 2.04 -36.71
N SER A 13 7.89 1.74 -37.72
CA SER A 13 8.20 2.09 -39.11
C SER A 13 8.16 3.61 -39.32
N MET A 14 7.26 4.32 -38.63
CA MET A 14 7.15 5.78 -38.70
C MET A 14 8.29 6.51 -37.98
N GLU A 15 8.81 5.98 -36.86
CA GLU A 15 10.02 6.53 -36.21
C GLU A 15 11.26 6.50 -37.11
N SER A 16 11.35 5.52 -38.01
CA SER A 16 12.46 5.41 -38.97
C SER A 16 12.43 6.50 -40.07
N LEU A 17 11.27 7.11 -40.31
CA LEU A 17 11.07 8.13 -41.33
C LEU A 17 11.23 9.53 -40.69
N LYS A 18 12.39 10.14 -40.87
CA LYS A 18 12.72 11.51 -40.41
C LYS A 18 11.94 12.60 -41.19
N ILE A 19 10.62 12.57 -41.17
CA ILE A 19 9.75 13.59 -41.78
C ILE A 19 9.10 14.42 -40.66
N PRO A 20 9.20 15.77 -40.68
CA PRO A 20 8.74 16.64 -39.58
C PRO A 20 7.26 16.49 -39.21
N VAL A 21 6.40 16.16 -40.18
CA VAL A 21 4.95 15.96 -39.97
C VAL A 21 4.67 14.75 -39.06
N PHE A 22 5.52 13.71 -39.11
CA PHE A 22 5.38 12.57 -38.21
C PHE A 22 5.83 12.89 -36.79
N SER A 23 6.72 13.86 -36.58
CA SER A 23 7.13 14.23 -35.22
C SER A 23 5.98 14.79 -34.38
N LEU A 24 5.02 15.50 -35.00
CA LEU A 24 3.83 16.00 -34.31
C LEU A 24 2.84 14.85 -34.02
N ALA A 25 2.60 13.98 -35.00
CA ALA A 25 1.74 12.81 -34.82
C ALA A 25 2.28 11.85 -33.74
N THR A 26 3.58 11.54 -33.77
CA THR A 26 4.26 10.73 -32.75
C THR A 26 4.14 11.35 -31.37
N LYS A 27 4.34 12.68 -31.24
CA LYS A 27 4.14 13.38 -29.96
C LYS A 27 2.70 13.22 -29.44
N HIS A 28 1.70 13.42 -30.30
CA HIS A 28 0.30 13.27 -29.89
C HIS A 28 -0.04 11.83 -29.51
N LEU A 29 0.50 10.84 -30.22
CA LEU A 29 0.30 9.42 -29.88
C LEU A 29 0.98 9.04 -28.56
N GLN A 30 2.18 9.59 -28.28
CA GLN A 30 2.84 9.40 -26.99
C GLN A 30 2.06 10.02 -25.83
N LEU A 31 1.46 11.21 -26.03
CA LEU A 31 0.59 11.83 -25.03
C LEU A 31 -0.65 10.99 -24.79
N LEU A 32 -1.33 10.55 -25.87
CA LEU A 32 -2.49 9.68 -25.76
C LEU A 32 -2.15 8.36 -25.06
N SER A 33 -0.99 7.75 -25.35
CA SER A 33 -0.53 6.53 -24.68
C SER A 33 -0.41 6.74 -23.17
N LYS A 34 0.19 7.86 -22.74
CA LYS A 34 0.30 8.21 -21.32
C LYS A 34 -1.06 8.44 -20.67
N ASP A 35 -1.98 9.10 -21.36
CA ASP A 35 -3.33 9.34 -20.85
C ASP A 35 -4.11 8.03 -20.69
N VAL A 36 -3.95 7.09 -21.64
CA VAL A 36 -4.54 5.75 -21.56
C VAL A 36 -3.90 4.95 -20.43
N GLU A 37 -2.57 4.98 -20.28
CA GLU A 37 -1.88 4.32 -19.17
C GLU A 37 -2.36 4.84 -17.81
N ALA A 38 -2.50 6.16 -17.67
CA ALA A 38 -3.03 6.78 -16.47
C ALA A 38 -4.48 6.33 -16.19
N LEU A 39 -5.33 6.27 -17.22
CA LEU A 39 -6.70 5.80 -17.09
C LEU A 39 -6.77 4.34 -16.66
N VAL A 40 -5.94 3.48 -17.24
CA VAL A 40 -5.88 2.05 -16.85
C VAL A 40 -5.42 1.93 -15.41
N PHE A 41 -4.37 2.66 -15.01
CA PHE A 41 -3.95 2.72 -13.62
C PHE A 41 -5.08 3.16 -12.70
N ASP A 42 -5.76 4.26 -13.02
CA ASP A 42 -6.88 4.79 -12.21
C ASP A 42 -7.99 3.75 -12.06
N ALA A 43 -8.34 3.04 -13.13
CA ALA A 43 -9.35 1.99 -13.11
C ALA A 43 -8.95 0.79 -12.24
N LEU A 44 -7.70 0.30 -12.36
CA LEU A 44 -7.17 -0.78 -11.53
C LEU A 44 -6.96 -0.34 -10.07
N PHE A 45 -6.75 0.94 -9.83
CA PHE A 45 -6.39 1.45 -8.51
C PHE A 45 -7.60 1.91 -7.69
N GLU A 46 -8.78 2.05 -8.30
CA GLU A 46 -9.96 2.61 -7.65
C GLU A 46 -10.41 1.80 -6.43
N GLN A 47 -10.43 0.47 -6.50
CA GLN A 47 -10.83 -0.36 -5.37
C GLN A 47 -9.92 -0.17 -4.15
N ILE A 48 -8.61 -0.06 -4.39
CA ILE A 48 -7.61 0.22 -3.35
C ILE A 48 -7.80 1.63 -2.79
N ARG A 49 -8.06 2.63 -3.66
CA ARG A 49 -8.36 4.00 -3.23
C ARG A 49 -9.56 4.07 -2.29
N VAL A 50 -10.66 3.44 -2.67
CA VAL A 50 -11.88 3.45 -1.86
C VAL A 50 -11.64 2.79 -0.49
N ALA A 51 -10.95 1.65 -0.47
CA ALA A 51 -10.66 0.93 0.77
C ALA A 51 -9.72 1.71 1.71
N LEU A 52 -8.66 2.34 1.19
CA LEU A 52 -7.67 3.06 2.01
C LEU A 52 -8.15 4.44 2.47
N LYS A 53 -9.02 5.12 1.72
CA LYS A 53 -9.49 6.49 2.04
C LYS A 53 -10.16 6.60 3.42
N GLY A 54 -10.76 5.51 3.90
CA GLY A 54 -11.42 5.46 5.21
C GLY A 54 -10.47 5.38 6.40
N ILE A 55 -9.21 4.95 6.19
CA ILE A 55 -8.26 4.66 7.27
C ILE A 55 -8.15 5.80 8.29
N PRO A 56 -7.89 7.08 7.92
CA PRO A 56 -7.72 8.15 8.91
C PRO A 56 -8.88 8.33 9.90
N TYR A 57 -10.07 7.85 9.55
CA TYR A 57 -11.32 8.09 10.27
C TYR A 57 -11.81 6.88 11.07
N MET A 58 -11.09 5.75 11.08
CA MET A 58 -11.52 4.57 11.82
C MET A 58 -11.29 4.75 13.33
N ASP A 59 -12.31 4.46 14.13
CA ASP A 59 -12.27 4.62 15.59
C ASP A 59 -11.27 3.66 16.26
N VAL A 60 -10.96 2.54 15.61
CA VAL A 60 -10.05 1.49 16.11
C VAL A 60 -8.65 2.03 16.45
N TRP A 61 -8.20 3.09 15.77
CA TRP A 61 -6.88 3.68 16.02
C TRP A 61 -6.79 4.41 17.36
N ALA A 62 -7.90 4.98 17.82
CA ALA A 62 -7.96 5.74 19.08
C ALA A 62 -8.62 4.94 20.21
N ALA A 63 -9.27 3.81 19.90
CA ALA A 63 -9.91 2.93 20.87
C ALA A 63 -8.90 2.43 21.91
N VAL A 64 -9.29 2.46 23.19
CA VAL A 64 -8.51 1.88 24.28
C VAL A 64 -9.15 0.54 24.61
N THR A 65 -8.54 -0.54 24.16
CA THR A 65 -8.98 -1.89 24.53
C THR A 65 -8.47 -2.22 25.93
N THR A 66 -9.25 -2.97 26.71
CA THR A 66 -8.83 -3.50 28.02
C THR A 66 -7.52 -4.28 27.88
N GLU A 67 -6.59 -4.07 28.81
CA GLU A 67 -5.30 -4.76 28.86
C GLU A 67 -5.48 -6.27 28.67
N GLY A 68 -4.88 -6.82 27.61
CA GLY A 68 -4.87 -8.26 27.31
C GLY A 68 -5.75 -8.72 26.13
N ALA A 69 -6.49 -7.84 25.46
CA ALA A 69 -7.12 -8.18 24.18
C ALA A 69 -6.06 -8.20 23.07
N LEU A 70 -5.67 -9.40 22.65
CA LEU A 70 -4.70 -9.59 21.56
C LEU A 70 -5.30 -9.14 20.23
N VAL A 71 -4.52 -8.41 19.45
CA VAL A 71 -4.78 -8.21 18.02
C VAL A 71 -4.51 -9.54 17.34
N GLU A 72 -5.56 -10.27 16.97
CA GLU A 72 -5.41 -11.61 16.40
C GLU A 72 -5.33 -11.58 14.87
N HIS A 73 -5.97 -10.61 14.21
CA HIS A 73 -6.15 -10.63 12.76
C HIS A 73 -6.15 -9.25 12.09
N PRO A 74 -5.70 -9.16 10.82
CA PRO A 74 -5.80 -7.94 10.05
C PRO A 74 -7.26 -7.57 9.77
N LEU A 75 -7.55 -6.28 9.76
CA LEU A 75 -8.89 -5.74 9.52
C LEU A 75 -9.40 -6.04 8.11
N GLU A 76 -10.71 -6.02 7.93
CA GLU A 76 -11.35 -6.37 6.66
C GLU A 76 -10.91 -5.49 5.49
N TYR A 77 -10.70 -4.18 5.73
CA TYR A 77 -10.27 -3.26 4.68
C TYR A 77 -8.94 -3.72 4.05
N ILE A 78 -7.97 -4.15 4.85
CA ILE A 78 -6.66 -4.53 4.35
C ILE A 78 -6.67 -5.93 3.74
N ARG A 79 -7.46 -6.86 4.31
CA ARG A 79 -7.69 -8.19 3.72
C ARG A 79 -8.32 -8.08 2.34
N SER A 80 -9.33 -7.24 2.18
CA SER A 80 -9.99 -7.03 0.88
C SER A 80 -9.04 -6.46 -0.19
N ILE A 81 -8.08 -5.62 0.21
CA ILE A 81 -7.02 -5.13 -0.68
C ILE A 81 -6.09 -6.28 -1.06
N GLY A 82 -5.70 -7.10 -0.09
CA GLY A 82 -4.85 -8.26 -0.32
C GLY A 82 -5.46 -9.24 -1.33
N ASP A 83 -6.73 -9.61 -1.12
CA ASP A 83 -7.48 -10.48 -2.03
C ASP A 83 -7.57 -9.87 -3.44
N TYR A 84 -7.89 -8.58 -3.54
CA TYR A 84 -7.94 -7.87 -4.82
C TYR A 84 -6.60 -7.89 -5.56
N LEU A 85 -5.50 -7.64 -4.83
CA LEU A 85 -4.15 -7.63 -5.40
C LEU A 85 -3.73 -9.03 -5.90
N PHE A 86 -4.18 -10.11 -5.26
CA PHE A 86 -3.93 -11.47 -5.74
C PHE A 86 -4.72 -11.82 -7.01
N ASP A 87 -5.92 -11.29 -7.16
CA ASP A 87 -6.77 -11.52 -8.33
C ASP A 87 -6.37 -10.65 -9.53
N LEU A 88 -5.72 -9.52 -9.27
CA LEU A 88 -5.33 -8.51 -10.27
C LEU A 88 -4.55 -9.07 -11.48
N PRO A 89 -3.51 -9.92 -11.31
CA PRO A 89 -2.76 -10.45 -12.45
C PRO A 89 -3.65 -11.24 -13.41
N MET A 90 -4.55 -12.08 -12.87
CA MET A 90 -5.47 -12.90 -13.66
C MET A 90 -6.56 -12.06 -14.32
N MET A 91 -7.05 -11.03 -13.62
CA MET A 91 -7.99 -10.07 -14.21
C MET A 91 -7.38 -9.40 -15.44
N ILE A 92 -6.13 -8.93 -15.36
CA ILE A 92 -5.44 -8.29 -16.50
C ILE A 92 -5.26 -9.28 -17.66
N LEU A 93 -4.78 -10.49 -17.38
CA LEU A 93 -4.58 -11.53 -18.40
C LEU A 93 -5.89 -11.89 -19.11
N SER A 94 -7.01 -11.95 -18.39
CA SER A 94 -8.32 -12.26 -18.97
C SER A 94 -8.82 -11.22 -19.98
N GLN A 95 -8.31 -9.98 -19.90
CA GLN A 95 -8.68 -8.88 -20.80
C GLN A 95 -7.73 -8.74 -21.99
N ALA A 96 -6.63 -9.52 -22.04
CA ALA A 96 -5.68 -9.48 -23.14
C ALA A 96 -6.30 -10.02 -24.45
N PRO A 97 -6.08 -9.35 -25.60
CA PRO A 97 -6.65 -9.75 -26.88
C PRO A 97 -6.03 -11.06 -27.39
N GLY A 98 -6.67 -12.18 -27.04
CA GLY A 98 -6.15 -13.53 -27.30
C GLY A 98 -6.66 -14.57 -26.32
N ALA A 99 -7.23 -14.16 -25.19
CA ALA A 99 -7.81 -15.01 -24.14
C ALA A 99 -9.07 -15.80 -24.54
N ASN A 100 -9.32 -16.01 -25.84
CA ASN A 100 -10.26 -17.03 -26.29
C ASN A 100 -9.66 -18.40 -25.96
N VAL A 101 -10.26 -19.06 -24.98
CA VAL A 101 -10.08 -20.48 -24.65
C VAL A 101 -10.12 -21.29 -25.95
N GLY A 102 -8.96 -21.74 -26.44
CA GLY A 102 -8.89 -22.73 -27.53
C GLY A 102 -7.94 -22.48 -28.70
N THR A 103 -7.11 -21.43 -28.71
CA THR A 103 -6.07 -21.29 -29.74
C THR A 103 -4.68 -21.20 -29.11
N PRO A 104 -3.72 -22.08 -29.45
CA PRO A 104 -2.35 -21.95 -28.97
C PRO A 104 -1.74 -20.73 -29.65
N ALA A 105 -1.65 -19.63 -28.90
CA ALA A 105 -1.02 -18.41 -29.36
C ALA A 105 0.49 -18.60 -29.32
N ALA A 106 1.13 -18.54 -30.49
CA ALA A 106 2.57 -18.36 -30.58
C ALA A 106 2.90 -16.91 -30.16
N ASP A 107 3.06 -16.70 -28.84
CA ASP A 107 3.95 -15.74 -28.15
C ASP A 107 3.47 -15.56 -26.70
N ASP A 108 3.62 -16.62 -25.89
CA ASP A 108 3.31 -16.62 -24.44
C ASP A 108 4.24 -15.71 -23.59
N ALA A 109 5.17 -14.99 -24.23
CA ALA A 109 6.17 -14.18 -23.54
C ALA A 109 5.70 -12.74 -23.22
N ASP A 110 4.67 -12.21 -23.88
CA ASP A 110 4.28 -10.79 -23.75
C ASP A 110 3.18 -10.58 -22.69
N ASP A 111 2.19 -11.46 -22.60
CA ASP A 111 1.04 -11.31 -21.70
C ASP A 111 1.44 -11.32 -20.21
N GLY A 112 2.39 -12.18 -19.84
CA GLY A 112 2.94 -12.23 -18.48
C GLY A 112 3.72 -10.98 -18.10
N THR A 113 4.40 -10.34 -19.06
CA THR A 113 5.16 -9.10 -18.84
C THR A 113 4.24 -7.90 -18.67
N VAL A 114 3.16 -7.80 -19.46
CA VAL A 114 2.17 -6.73 -19.32
C VAL A 114 1.42 -6.83 -18.00
N SER A 115 0.97 -8.03 -17.61
CA SER A 115 0.30 -8.25 -16.32
C SER A 115 1.21 -7.87 -15.15
N ARG A 116 2.46 -8.33 -15.17
CA ARG A 116 3.46 -7.98 -14.15
C ARG A 116 3.72 -6.48 -14.07
N TYR A 117 3.85 -5.78 -15.21
CA TYR A 117 4.06 -4.34 -15.24
C TYR A 117 2.94 -3.58 -14.50
N TRP A 118 1.68 -3.92 -14.79
CA TRP A 118 0.53 -3.30 -14.14
C TRP A 118 0.46 -3.62 -12.65
N VAL A 119 0.70 -4.88 -12.27
CA VAL A 119 0.74 -5.31 -10.87
C VAL A 119 1.81 -4.52 -10.10
N ASP A 120 3.03 -4.40 -10.65
CA ASP A 120 4.13 -3.67 -10.02
C ASP A 120 3.80 -2.18 -9.82
N ILE A 121 3.10 -1.54 -10.75
CA ILE A 121 2.70 -0.12 -10.61
C ILE A 121 1.56 0.03 -9.58
N VAL A 122 0.57 -0.87 -9.60
CA VAL A 122 -0.53 -0.85 -8.63
C VAL A 122 -0.04 -1.11 -7.21
N VAL A 123 0.87 -2.06 -7.03
CA VAL A 123 1.53 -2.38 -5.75
C VAL A 123 2.29 -1.16 -5.20
N ARG A 124 3.08 -0.48 -6.04
CA ARG A 124 3.78 0.76 -5.64
C ARG A 124 2.80 1.87 -5.24
N GLY A 125 1.76 2.08 -6.05
CA GLY A 125 0.69 3.03 -5.73
C GLY A 125 -0.01 2.70 -4.41
N CYS A 126 -0.23 1.42 -4.12
CA CYS A 126 -0.86 0.95 -2.88
C CYS A 126 -0.03 1.33 -1.66
N VAL A 127 1.29 1.12 -1.71
CA VAL A 127 2.21 1.54 -0.65
C VAL A 127 2.16 3.04 -0.46
N ASP A 128 2.30 3.82 -1.53
CA ASP A 128 2.31 5.29 -1.41
C ASP A 128 1.01 5.84 -0.82
N LEU A 129 -0.14 5.31 -1.24
CA LEU A 129 -1.43 5.73 -0.69
C LEU A 129 -1.61 5.29 0.77
N LEU A 130 -1.20 4.07 1.12
CA LEU A 130 -1.24 3.59 2.50
C LEU A 130 -0.45 4.53 3.42
N LEU A 131 0.78 4.89 3.03
CA LEU A 131 1.63 5.80 3.80
C LEU A 131 0.96 7.16 4.00
N GLN A 132 0.34 7.72 2.96
CA GLN A 132 -0.41 8.98 3.06
C GLN A 132 -1.62 8.86 4.01
N CYS A 133 -2.36 7.76 3.93
CA CYS A 133 -3.50 7.51 4.81
C CYS A 133 -3.08 7.34 6.28
N ILE A 134 -1.96 6.65 6.55
CA ILE A 134 -1.38 6.55 7.90
C ILE A 134 -0.93 7.93 8.41
N GLU A 135 -0.35 8.75 7.54
CA GLU A 135 -0.03 10.16 7.87
C GLU A 135 -1.29 10.99 8.14
N GLY A 136 -2.47 10.56 7.70
CA GLY A 136 -3.75 11.19 8.01
C GLY A 136 -4.34 10.81 9.38
N ILE A 137 -3.93 9.68 9.99
CA ILE A 137 -4.52 9.20 11.25
C ILE A 137 -4.32 10.25 12.36
N PRO A 138 -5.35 10.75 13.05
CA PRO A 138 -5.20 11.85 13.99
C PRO A 138 -4.56 11.43 15.32
N ARG A 139 -4.80 10.20 15.77
CA ARG A 139 -4.35 9.69 17.07
C ARG A 139 -4.17 8.18 17.03
N LEU A 140 -3.13 7.69 17.71
CA LEU A 140 -2.86 6.26 17.91
C LEU A 140 -2.83 5.94 19.41
N SER A 141 -3.67 4.99 19.83
CA SER A 141 -3.57 4.30 21.13
C SER A 141 -2.55 3.15 21.03
N SER A 142 -2.21 2.51 22.15
CA SER A 142 -1.33 1.32 22.13
C SER A 142 -1.95 0.18 21.32
N SER A 143 -3.22 -0.16 21.56
CA SER A 143 -3.95 -1.17 20.78
C SER A 143 -4.12 -0.76 19.32
N GLY A 144 -4.28 0.54 19.03
CA GLY A 144 -4.30 1.06 17.67
C GLY A 144 -2.95 0.89 16.94
N CYS A 145 -1.83 0.99 17.66
CA CYS A 145 -0.51 0.71 17.10
C CYS A 145 -0.33 -0.77 16.79
N GLU A 146 -0.75 -1.66 17.70
CA GLU A 146 -0.72 -3.12 17.48
C GLU A 146 -1.58 -3.52 16.28
N GLN A 147 -2.81 -2.99 16.18
CA GLN A 147 -3.69 -3.28 15.05
C GLN A 147 -3.10 -2.78 13.73
N LEU A 148 -2.60 -1.54 13.70
CA LEU A 148 -2.01 -0.98 12.50
C LEU A 148 -0.74 -1.74 12.08
N ALA A 149 0.06 -2.20 13.04
CA ALA A 149 1.23 -3.04 12.76
C ALA A 149 0.82 -4.37 12.14
N CYS A 150 -0.20 -5.04 12.70
CA CYS A 150 -0.76 -6.28 12.14
C CYS A 150 -1.27 -6.08 10.71
N ASP A 151 -1.99 -4.99 10.44
CA ASP A 151 -2.50 -4.67 9.11
C ASP A 151 -1.36 -4.42 8.10
N ILE A 152 -0.32 -3.68 8.50
CA ILE A 152 0.86 -3.41 7.65
C ILE A 152 1.67 -4.68 7.40
N GLU A 153 1.85 -5.54 8.40
CA GLU A 153 2.55 -6.81 8.25
C GLU A 153 1.84 -7.72 7.25
N TYR A 154 0.53 -7.88 7.38
CA TYR A 154 -0.27 -8.64 6.42
C TYR A 154 -0.10 -8.09 5.00
N LEU A 155 -0.28 -6.79 4.80
CA LEU A 155 -0.18 -6.21 3.46
C LEU A 155 1.24 -6.37 2.92
N LYS A 156 2.28 -6.11 3.72
CA LYS A 156 3.68 -6.29 3.32
C LYS A 156 3.92 -7.71 2.82
N ASP A 157 3.38 -8.73 3.49
CA ASP A 157 3.53 -10.12 3.06
C ASP A 157 2.83 -10.35 1.71
N VAL A 158 1.62 -9.81 1.50
CA VAL A 158 0.95 -9.85 0.20
C VAL A 158 1.78 -9.18 -0.91
N LEU A 159 2.28 -7.97 -0.67
CA LEU A 159 3.07 -7.22 -1.65
C LEU A 159 4.39 -7.94 -2.00
N THR A 160 5.00 -8.63 -1.03
CA THR A 160 6.21 -9.43 -1.23
C THR A 160 5.94 -10.69 -2.06
N MET A 161 4.73 -11.25 -1.99
CA MET A 161 4.34 -12.36 -2.88
C MET A 161 4.10 -11.92 -4.33
N LEU A 162 3.71 -10.66 -4.54
CA LEU A 162 3.34 -10.13 -5.86
C LEU A 162 4.48 -9.42 -6.58
N SER A 163 5.51 -8.99 -5.86
CA SER A 163 6.62 -8.22 -6.40
C SER A 163 7.93 -8.59 -5.71
N ASP A 164 9.03 -8.58 -6.46
CA ASP A 164 10.38 -8.85 -5.93
C ASP A 164 10.96 -7.63 -5.16
N SER A 165 10.14 -6.64 -4.82
CA SER A 165 10.60 -5.39 -4.20
C SER A 165 10.60 -5.49 -2.68
N PRO A 166 11.70 -5.12 -1.99
CA PRO A 166 11.66 -4.98 -0.54
C PRO A 166 10.85 -3.73 -0.14
N TYR A 167 10.22 -3.78 1.03
CA TYR A 167 9.40 -2.70 1.59
C TYR A 167 9.99 -2.14 2.90
N PRO A 168 11.21 -1.57 2.89
CA PRO A 168 11.91 -1.12 4.10
C PRO A 168 11.13 -0.05 4.88
N VAL A 169 10.39 0.82 4.20
CA VAL A 169 9.50 1.80 4.85
C VAL A 169 8.40 1.12 5.68
N LEU A 170 7.83 0.02 5.20
CA LEU A 170 6.81 -0.73 5.95
C LEU A 170 7.44 -1.45 7.15
N GLU A 171 8.65 -1.98 6.99
CA GLU A 171 9.38 -2.56 8.12
C GLU A 171 9.72 -1.53 9.20
N ASP A 172 10.20 -0.35 8.80
CA ASP A 172 10.47 0.76 9.71
C ASP A 172 9.19 1.14 10.47
N LEU A 173 8.05 1.26 9.77
CA LEU A 173 6.76 1.55 10.39
C LEU A 173 6.36 0.51 11.43
N VAL A 174 6.41 -0.77 11.08
CA VAL A 174 6.09 -1.86 12.00
C VAL A 174 6.99 -1.82 13.24
N LYS A 175 8.30 -1.63 13.06
CA LYS A 175 9.25 -1.47 14.17
C LYS A 175 8.90 -0.29 15.07
N LEU A 176 8.52 0.85 14.48
CA LEU A 176 8.13 2.06 15.21
C LEU A 176 6.78 1.95 15.91
N LEU A 177 5.86 1.12 15.39
CA LEU A 177 4.56 0.87 16.01
C LEU A 177 4.68 -0.08 17.19
N HIS A 178 5.54 -1.10 17.10
CA HIS A 178 5.80 -2.07 18.18
C HIS A 178 6.71 -1.54 19.29
N CYS A 179 7.58 -0.57 19.03
CA CYS A 179 8.50 -0.09 20.06
C CYS A 179 7.79 0.77 21.12
N ASP A 180 8.36 0.81 22.32
CA ASP A 180 7.86 1.68 23.39
C ASP A 180 8.01 3.17 23.03
N VAL A 181 7.10 4.00 23.56
CA VAL A 181 7.13 5.45 23.32
C VAL A 181 8.45 6.09 23.77
N ALA A 182 9.09 5.51 24.80
CA ALA A 182 10.40 5.93 25.29
C ALA A 182 11.55 5.62 24.29
N GLU A 183 11.42 4.55 23.51
CA GLU A 183 12.44 4.07 22.58
C GLU A 183 12.32 4.69 21.18
N LEU A 184 11.17 5.28 20.85
CA LEU A 184 10.91 5.92 19.56
C LEU A 184 12.04 6.86 19.11
N GLY A 185 12.59 7.66 20.02
CA GLY A 185 13.68 8.59 19.69
C GLY A 185 14.93 7.89 19.17
N THR A 186 15.31 6.78 19.79
CA THR A 186 16.44 5.94 19.40
C THR A 186 16.14 5.20 18.10
N GLN A 187 14.95 4.61 17.97
CA GLN A 187 14.57 3.85 16.78
C GLN A 187 14.46 4.74 15.53
N LEU A 188 14.02 5.99 15.66
CA LEU A 188 14.03 6.97 14.55
C LEU A 188 15.44 7.21 14.00
N GLY A 189 16.49 7.03 14.79
CA GLY A 189 17.88 7.16 14.33
C GLY A 189 18.38 5.98 13.49
N ASN A 190 17.66 4.85 13.52
CA ASN A 190 18.07 3.58 12.91
C ASN A 190 17.17 3.14 11.75
N VAL A 191 16.26 4.01 11.29
CA VAL A 191 15.36 3.72 10.17
C VAL A 191 16.13 3.55 8.86
N GLN A 192 15.66 2.65 8.00
CA GLN A 192 16.26 2.37 6.71
C GLN A 192 15.91 3.42 5.65
N CYS A 193 14.74 4.07 5.78
CA CYS A 193 14.19 5.04 4.82
C CYS A 193 14.15 6.47 5.39
N PRO A 194 15.28 7.21 5.46
CA PRO A 194 15.32 8.56 6.02
C PRO A 194 14.49 9.59 5.25
N GLU A 195 14.21 9.36 3.96
CA GLU A 195 13.33 10.20 3.14
C GLU A 195 11.87 10.21 3.63
N LYS A 196 11.46 9.22 4.44
CA LYS A 196 10.12 9.13 5.06
C LYS A 196 10.09 9.67 6.50
N MET A 197 11.12 10.42 6.92
CA MET A 197 11.24 10.94 8.29
C MET A 197 10.06 11.82 8.76
N SER A 198 9.39 12.54 7.86
CA SER A 198 8.19 13.31 8.20
C SER A 198 7.07 12.41 8.73
N LEU A 199 6.81 11.29 8.05
CA LEU A 199 5.84 10.28 8.45
C LEU A 199 6.20 9.67 9.80
N TYR A 200 7.46 9.27 9.99
CA TYR A 200 7.92 8.67 11.26
C TYR A 200 7.76 9.63 12.45
N LYS A 201 8.07 10.91 12.24
CA LYS A 201 7.84 11.95 13.25
C LYS A 201 6.35 12.15 13.51
N ALA A 202 5.52 12.13 12.48
CA ALA A 202 4.06 12.24 12.63
C ALA A 202 3.50 11.09 13.47
N ILE A 203 3.92 9.85 13.24
CA ILE A 203 3.50 8.71 14.05
C ILE A 203 3.90 8.89 15.51
N ARG A 204 5.14 9.31 15.76
CA ARG A 204 5.61 9.59 17.13
C ARG A 204 4.75 10.64 17.84
N THR A 205 4.32 11.71 17.16
CA THR A 205 3.50 12.76 17.79
C THR A 205 2.05 12.34 18.00
N LYS A 206 1.53 11.40 17.21
CA LYS A 206 0.15 10.89 17.31
C LYS A 206 -0.04 9.80 18.35
N ARG A 207 1.02 9.09 18.71
CA ARG A 207 1.00 8.10 19.79
C ARG A 207 0.74 8.81 21.10
N SER A 208 -0.34 8.42 21.78
CA SER A 208 -0.66 8.98 23.11
C SER A 208 0.47 8.63 24.08
N PRO A 209 0.84 9.52 25.03
CA PRO A 209 1.60 9.08 26.19
C PRO A 209 0.76 8.03 26.94
N PRO A 210 1.39 7.00 27.56
CA PRO A 210 0.66 6.02 28.35
C PRO A 210 -0.18 6.77 29.40
N VAL A 211 -1.46 6.43 29.48
CA VAL A 211 -2.34 6.95 30.53
C VAL A 211 -1.66 6.61 31.85
N ALA A 212 -1.27 7.63 32.62
CA ALA A 212 -0.72 7.41 33.95
C ALA A 212 -1.71 6.53 34.71
N ALA A 213 -1.24 5.37 35.16
CA ALA A 213 -2.04 4.46 35.98
C ALA A 213 -2.74 5.27 37.07
N PRO A 214 -4.05 5.07 37.33
CA PRO A 214 -4.73 5.79 38.37
C PRO A 214 -3.95 5.57 39.67
N ALA A 215 -3.45 6.66 40.25
CA ALA A 215 -2.63 6.64 41.45
C ALA A 215 -3.30 5.73 42.46
N ALA A 216 -2.66 4.59 42.75
CA ALA A 216 -3.16 3.61 43.69
C ALA A 216 -3.49 4.35 44.98
N ALA A 217 -4.79 4.55 45.23
CA ALA A 217 -5.28 5.21 46.41
C ALA A 217 -4.72 4.42 47.60
N HIS A 218 -3.71 5.00 48.25
CA HIS A 218 -3.13 4.49 49.48
C HIS A 218 -4.25 4.45 50.53
N ARG A 219 -4.95 3.31 50.64
CA ARG A 219 -5.63 2.94 51.87
C ARG A 219 -4.57 2.46 52.87
N ARG A 220 -3.91 3.41 53.51
CA ARG A 220 -3.45 3.31 54.90
C ARG A 220 -4.40 4.16 55.73
N THR A 221 -4.86 3.87 56.94
CA THR A 221 -4.86 2.72 57.87
C THR A 221 -5.73 3.21 59.03
N ALA A 222 -6.55 2.33 59.62
CA ALA A 222 -6.90 2.31 61.06
C ALA A 222 -7.79 1.06 61.24
N SER A 223 -7.37 -0.07 61.83
CA SER A 223 -6.76 -0.25 63.15
C SER A 223 -7.42 0.65 64.21
N GLY A 224 -8.57 0.19 64.70
CA GLY A 224 -9.19 0.62 65.93
C GLY A 224 -9.63 -0.64 66.67
N ALA A 225 -8.84 -1.02 67.67
CA ALA A 225 -9.12 -2.10 68.61
C ALA A 225 -10.28 -1.72 69.54
N SER A 226 -11.21 -2.65 69.76
CA SER A 226 -11.64 -3.19 71.07
C SER A 226 -12.90 -4.03 70.92
#